data_AF-A0A0M9E856-F1
#
_entry.id   AF-A0A0M9E856-F1
#
_cell.length_a   1.000
_cell.length_b   1.000
_cell.length_c   1.000
_cell.angle_alpha   90.00
_cell.angle_beta   90.00
_cell.angle_gamma   90.00
#
_symmetry.space_group_name_H-M   'P 1'
#
loop_
_entity.id
_entity.type
_entity.pdbx_description
1 polymer ?
#
loop_
_entity_poly.entity_id
_entity_poly.type
_entity_poly.pdbx_seq_one_letter_code
_entity_poly.pdbx_strand_id
1 'polypeptide(L)' 'VALSDAKLTGEKARSMDQTDLDNMPCIKKNMDAAIKQANQYADALKQKYSELRLKSFAVVVLGFDRISWQAI' A
#
# COMPACT_ATOMS: atom_id res chain seq x y z
N VAL A 1 -5.85 6.54 -0.23
CA VAL A 1 -7.03 6.48 -1.12
C VAL A 1 -8.24 6.96 -0.35
N ALA A 2 -8.95 8.01 -0.81
CA ALA A 2 -10.13 8.48 -0.09
C ALA A 2 -11.30 7.50 -0.29
N LEU A 3 -12.16 7.39 0.72
CA LEU A 3 -13.37 6.55 0.63
C LEU A 3 -14.30 6.98 -0.50
N SER A 4 -14.37 8.29 -0.77
CA SER A 4 -15.11 8.87 -1.91
C SER A 4 -14.63 8.33 -3.25
N ASP A 5 -13.31 8.21 -3.43
CA ASP A 5 -12.70 7.71 -4.68
C ASP A 5 -12.99 6.22 -4.87
N ALA A 6 -13.13 5.50 -3.75
CA ALA A 6 -13.50 4.09 -3.70
C ALA A 6 -15.01 3.86 -3.75
N LYS A 7 -15.84 4.91 -3.69
CA LYS A 7 -17.31 4.85 -3.55
C LYS A 7 -17.77 3.99 -2.36
N LEU A 8 -17.06 4.10 -1.25
CA LEU A 8 -17.33 3.34 -0.03
C LEU A 8 -17.68 4.26 1.14
N THR A 9 -18.45 3.72 2.09
CA THR A 9 -18.54 4.27 3.45
C THR A 9 -17.49 3.61 4.34
N GLY A 10 -17.17 4.21 5.48
CA GLY A 10 -16.25 3.61 6.45
C GLY A 10 -16.76 2.25 6.96
N GLU A 11 -18.05 2.13 7.26
CA GLU A 11 -18.70 0.87 7.67
C GLU A 11 -18.57 -0.22 6.61
N LYS A 12 -18.78 0.14 5.33
CA LYS A 12 -18.63 -0.81 4.23
C LYS A 12 -17.17 -1.23 4.06
N ALA A 13 -16.22 -0.30 4.13
CA ALA A 13 -14.79 -0.61 4.05
C ALA A 13 -14.34 -1.54 5.19
N ARG A 14 -14.83 -1.34 6.42
CA ARG A 14 -14.49 -2.19 7.57
C ARG A 14 -15.01 -3.62 7.44
N SER A 15 -16.14 -3.82 6.79
CA SER A 15 -16.76 -5.14 6.62
C SER A 15 -16.25 -5.94 5.41
N MET A 16 -15.41 -5.36 4.56
CA MET A 16 -14.84 -6.05 3.39
C MET A 16 -13.77 -7.08 3.77
N ASP A 17 -13.68 -8.16 3.02
CA ASP A 17 -12.53 -9.06 3.11
C ASP A 17 -11.25 -8.37 2.60
N GLN A 18 -10.09 -8.82 3.09
CA GLN A 18 -8.81 -8.28 2.65
C GLN A 18 -8.57 -8.53 1.16
N THR A 19 -8.95 -9.70 0.65
CA THR A 19 -8.78 -10.07 -0.76
C THR A 19 -9.59 -9.16 -1.68
N ASP A 20 -10.81 -8.80 -1.27
CA ASP A 20 -11.67 -7.87 -2.03
C ASP A 20 -11.07 -6.46 -2.06
N LEU A 21 -10.55 -6.01 -0.92
CA LEU A 21 -9.89 -4.70 -0.78
C LEU A 21 -8.64 -4.62 -1.66
N ASP A 22 -7.76 -5.62 -1.62
CA ASP A 22 -6.55 -5.71 -2.43
C ASP A 22 -6.88 -5.77 -3.92
N ASN A 23 -8.05 -6.32 -4.28
CA ASN A 23 -8.49 -6.41 -5.66
C ASN A 23 -9.15 -5.15 -6.22
N MET A 24 -9.42 -4.14 -5.39
CA MET A 24 -10.05 -2.90 -5.85
C MET A 24 -9.16 -2.16 -6.85
N PRO A 25 -9.71 -1.67 -7.99
CA PRO A 25 -8.90 -0.97 -9.00
C PRO A 25 -8.13 0.24 -8.47
N CYS A 26 -8.74 1.02 -7.58
CA CYS A 26 -8.08 2.17 -6.96
C CYS A 26 -6.96 1.76 -6.00
N ILE A 27 -7.11 0.63 -5.29
CA ILE A 27 -6.06 0.10 -4.40
C ILE A 27 -4.90 -0.44 -5.24
N LYS A 28 -5.16 -1.27 -6.25
CA LYS A 28 -4.11 -1.79 -7.15
C LYS A 28 -3.27 -0.67 -7.76
N LYS A 29 -3.94 0.34 -8.36
CA LYS A 29 -3.26 1.49 -8.97
C LYS A 29 -2.34 2.22 -7.98
N ASN A 30 -2.80 2.43 -6.75
CA ASN A 30 -1.99 3.10 -5.73
C ASN A 30 -0.89 2.18 -5.17
N MET A 31 -1.15 0.87 -5.12
CA MET A 31 -0.18 -0.12 -4.68
C MET A 31 0.98 -0.21 -5.67
N ASP A 32 0.72 -0.24 -6.98
CA ASP A 32 1.75 -0.22 -8.02
C ASP A 32 2.64 1.02 -7.91
N ALA A 33 2.05 2.18 -7.65
CA ALA A 33 2.79 3.42 -7.41
C ALA A 33 3.64 3.36 -6.13
N ALA A 34 3.08 2.83 -5.04
CA ALA A 34 3.77 2.66 -3.77
C ALA A 34 4.92 1.65 -3.89
N ILE A 35 4.75 0.55 -4.62
CA ILE A 35 5.79 -0.45 -4.93
C ILE A 35 6.94 0.20 -5.69
N LYS A 36 6.63 0.98 -6.73
CA LYS A 36 7.66 1.70 -7.51
C LYS A 36 8.47 2.65 -6.63
N GLN A 37 7.79 3.43 -5.79
CA GLN A 37 8.43 4.35 -4.86
C GLN A 37 9.28 3.62 -3.81
N ALA A 38 8.74 2.54 -3.23
CA ALA A 38 9.43 1.73 -2.23
C ALA A 38 10.72 1.12 -2.79
N ASN A 39 10.70 0.58 -4.01
CA ASN A 39 11.89 0.06 -4.68
C ASN A 39 12.97 1.14 -4.87
N GLN A 40 12.57 2.30 -5.40
CA GLN A 40 13.51 3.41 -5.63
C GLN A 40 14.22 3.86 -4.33
N TYR A 41 13.48 4.00 -3.23
CA TYR A 41 14.08 4.34 -1.94
C TYR A 41 14.88 3.18 -1.36
N ALA A 42 14.41 1.94 -1.51
CA ALA A 42 15.13 0.75 -1.05
C ALA A 42 16.52 0.66 -1.67
N ASP A 43 16.63 0.90 -2.98
CA ASP A 43 17.91 0.85 -3.70
C ASP A 43 18.88 1.93 -3.19
N ALA A 44 18.40 3.17 -3.04
CA ALA A 44 19.20 4.27 -2.50
C ALA A 44 19.65 3.99 -1.05
N LEU A 45 18.79 3.42 -0.22
CA LEU A 45 19.10 3.10 1.16
C LEU A 45 20.07 1.91 1.28
N LYS A 46 19.89 0.87 0.47
CA LYS A 46 20.80 -0.29 0.44
C LYS A 46 22.19 0.11 -0.05
N GLN A 47 22.29 1.06 -0.99
CA GLN A 47 23.57 1.60 -1.42
C GLN A 47 24.26 2.40 -0.30
N LYS A 48 23.50 3.18 0.46
CA LYS A 48 24.04 4.03 1.54
C LYS A 48 24.40 3.24 2.81
N TYR A 49 23.64 2.18 3.12
CA TYR A 49 23.76 1.39 4.34
C TYR A 49 23.87 -0.10 4.01
N SER A 50 24.96 -0.47 3.32
CA SER A 50 25.15 -1.82 2.77
C SER A 50 25.35 -2.90 3.84
N GLU A 51 25.73 -2.51 5.04
CA GLU A 51 25.88 -3.36 6.22
C GLU A 51 24.53 -3.72 6.88
N LEU A 52 23.46 -2.98 6.57
CA LEU A 52 22.14 -3.17 7.18
C LEU A 52 21.26 -4.09 6.31
N ARG A 53 20.53 -4.99 6.97
CA ARG A 53 19.51 -5.85 6.33
C ARG A 53 18.16 -5.13 6.28
N LEU A 54 18.06 -4.10 5.46
CA LEU A 54 16.85 -3.30 5.32
C LEU A 54 15.71 -4.08 4.68
N LYS A 55 14.48 -3.83 5.15
CA LYS A 55 13.23 -4.37 4.62
C LYS A 55 12.36 -3.21 4.14
N SER A 56 11.69 -3.41 3.01
CA SER A 56 10.86 -2.39 2.38
C SER A 56 9.44 -2.90 2.26
N PHE A 57 8.48 -2.00 2.47
CA PHE A 57 7.06 -2.30 2.40
C PHE A 57 6.37 -1.20 1.59
N ALA A 58 5.48 -1.60 0.71
CA ALA A 58 4.52 -0.71 0.07
C ALA A 58 3.22 -0.78 0.87
N VAL A 59 2.65 0.37 1.20
CA VAL A 59 1.45 0.47 2.05
C VAL A 59 0.47 1.46 1.42
N VAL A 60 -0.78 1.04 1.28
CA VAL A 60 -1.89 1.87 0.80
C VAL A 60 -2.99 1.86 1.85
N VAL A 61 -3.40 3.05 2.29
CA VAL A 61 -4.51 3.22 3.22
C VAL A 61 -5.78 3.59 2.45
N LEU A 62 -6.90 2.96 2.80
CA LEU A 62 -8.24 3.31 2.36
C LEU A 62 -8.97 4.06 3.48
N GLY A 63 -9.18 5.37 3.30
CA GLY A 63 -9.68 6.24 4.35
C GLY A 63 -8.77 6.22 5.58
N PHE A 64 -9.37 6.05 6.75
CA PHE A 64 -8.67 5.71 8.00
C PHE A 64 -9.05 4.30 8.50
N ASP A 65 -9.72 3.54 7.65
CA ASP A 65 -10.46 2.35 8.07
C ASP A 65 -9.71 1.06 7.76
N ARG A 66 -8.96 1.02 6.65
CA ARG A 66 -8.30 -0.19 6.16
C ARG A 66 -6.95 0.07 5.51
N ILE A 67 -6.11 -0.96 5.51
CA ILE A 67 -4.77 -0.94 4.96
C ILE A 67 -4.60 -2.15 4.02
N SER A 68 -3.96 -1.93 2.88
CA SER A 68 -3.38 -2.95 2.02
C SER A 68 -1.87 -2.76 2.02
N TRP A 69 -1.09 -3.83 2.11
CA TRP A 69 0.37 -3.74 2.15
C TRP A 69 1.05 -4.94 1.51
N GLN A 70 2.28 -4.74 1.04
CA GLN A 70 3.10 -5.78 0.45
C GLN A 70 4.57 -5.57 0.83
N ALA A 71 5.26 -6.66 1.18
CA ALA A 71 6.71 -6.67 1.33
C ALA A 71 7.41 -6.65 -0.04
N ILE A 72 8.48 -5.86 -0.15
CA ILE A 72 9.26 -5.63 -1.37
C ILE A 72 10.61 -6.32 -1.28
#